data_AF-A0AAD7JW37-F1
#
_entry.id   AF-A0AAD7JW37-F1
#
_cell.length_a   1.000
_cell.length_b   1.000
_cell.length_c   1.000
_cell.angle_alpha   90.00
_cell.angle_beta   90.00
_cell.angle_gamma   90.00
#
_symmetry.space_group_name_H-M   'P 1'
#
loop_
_entity.id
_entity.type
_entity.pdbx_description
1 polymer ?
#
loop_
_entity_poly.entity_id
_entity_poly.type
_entity_poly.pdbx_seq_one_letter_code
_entity_poly.pdbx_strand_id
1 'polypeptide(L)'
;MYVQSLGVNVYHGVGVDFEISEQSTVGSSTPFSSPKVLLNDSSNTLGPSVRARMVCDASGFSRRLTAKFGEKFATISSCPRTYRLTKRYPTLDTLLTNNYKLLPNYYGDQTYFVKKTLAYISPVVAGEGWLVIGNSAGFTNPMYSPGVNAAGLSSGWTAANLTAKVLAAPEQEAKGVMMAAAKSHQAYLHDFILTRLANMNRLWYNAFRDHRLFKKNILEALWASSYENVEDHYYGDTRSVYTEYDAHWLMGAGLDAYQALCAEILPILDGANAGAPPSEDEVQKVLEIKERVVHDRMERWTKKSLGEVVETVRREDAENSGEEGENGRLPGGG
;
A
#
# COMPACT_ATOMS: atom_id res chain seq x y z
N MET A 1 4.05 -15.10 9.30
CA MET A 1 3.44 -15.57 10.56
C MET A 1 1.92 -15.46 10.57
N TYR A 2 1.28 -14.29 10.36
CA TYR A 2 -0.20 -14.16 10.37
C TYR A 2 -0.94 -15.16 9.45
N VAL A 3 -0.54 -15.26 8.17
CA VAL A 3 -1.20 -16.21 7.23
C VAL A 3 -0.98 -17.69 7.60
N GLN A 4 0.16 -18.02 8.22
CA GLN A 4 0.45 -19.39 8.66
C GLN A 4 -0.45 -19.79 9.84
N SER A 5 -0.78 -18.86 10.75
CA SER A 5 -1.76 -19.13 11.80
C SER A 5 -3.17 -19.37 11.27
N LEU A 6 -3.45 -19.02 10.02
CA LEU A 6 -4.71 -19.33 9.32
C LEU A 6 -4.66 -20.66 8.55
N GLY A 7 -3.61 -21.46 8.72
CA GLY A 7 -3.45 -22.74 8.02
C GLY A 7 -2.92 -22.63 6.59
N VAL A 8 -2.36 -21.49 6.20
CA VAL A 8 -1.79 -21.28 4.86
C VAL A 8 -0.35 -21.79 4.80
N ASN A 9 -0.07 -22.69 3.86
CA ASN A 9 1.30 -23.13 3.54
C ASN A 9 2.07 -22.01 2.83
N VAL A 10 3.28 -21.70 3.30
CA VAL A 10 4.14 -20.66 2.72
C VAL A 10 5.42 -21.29 2.20
N TYR A 11 5.71 -21.06 0.92
CA TYR A 11 6.92 -21.56 0.25
C TYR A 11 7.88 -20.39 -0.01
N HIS A 12 9.11 -20.51 0.47
CA HIS A 12 10.16 -19.50 0.31
C HIS A 12 11.27 -20.00 -0.61
N GLY A 13 11.78 -19.14 -1.50
CA GLY A 13 12.93 -19.45 -2.35
C GLY A 13 12.66 -20.51 -3.43
N VAL A 14 11.40 -20.81 -3.73
CA VAL A 14 11.00 -21.81 -4.73
C VAL A 14 10.48 -21.09 -5.97
N GLY A 15 10.97 -21.49 -7.15
CA GLY A 15 10.37 -21.08 -8.42
C GLY A 15 9.00 -21.73 -8.55
N VAL A 16 7.97 -20.96 -8.87
CA VAL A 16 6.62 -21.49 -8.94
C VAL A 16 6.04 -21.20 -10.32
N ASP A 17 5.56 -22.24 -10.99
CA ASP A 17 4.78 -22.12 -12.22
C ASP A 17 3.34 -22.55 -11.94
N PHE A 18 2.37 -21.83 -12.53
CA PHE A 18 0.97 -22.13 -12.35
C PHE A 18 0.46 -22.91 -13.56
N GLU A 19 0.06 -24.16 -13.34
CA GLU A 19 -0.74 -24.92 -14.30
C GLU A 19 -2.19 -24.88 -13.84
N ILE A 20 -2.98 -23.94 -14.39
CA ILE A 20 -4.44 -24.02 -14.28
C ILE A 20 -4.87 -25.07 -15.30
N SER A 21 -4.91 -26.34 -14.90
CA SER A 21 -5.40 -27.40 -15.79
C SER A 21 -6.92 -27.28 -15.93
N GLU A 22 -7.42 -27.05 -17.14
CA GLU A 22 -8.82 -27.26 -17.50
C GLU A 22 -9.16 -28.76 -17.51
N GLN A 23 -8.88 -29.50 -16.44
CA GLN A 23 -9.38 -30.87 -16.31
C GLN A 23 -10.81 -30.84 -15.81
N SER A 24 -11.72 -30.37 -16.67
CA SER A 24 -13.10 -30.82 -16.65
C SER A 24 -13.15 -32.15 -17.40
N THR A 25 -12.75 -33.25 -16.75
CA THR A 25 -13.09 -34.57 -17.28
C THR A 25 -14.60 -34.72 -17.22
N VAL A 26 -15.24 -34.75 -18.39
CA VAL A 26 -16.66 -35.06 -18.57
C VAL A 26 -16.94 -36.36 -17.81
N GLY A 27 -17.58 -36.27 -16.65
CA GLY A 27 -17.96 -37.41 -15.81
C GLY A 27 -17.37 -37.44 -14.39
N SER A 28 -16.46 -36.54 -13.98
CA SER A 28 -16.05 -36.48 -12.56
C SER A 28 -17.03 -35.59 -11.78
N SER A 29 -17.62 -36.16 -10.73
CA SER A 29 -18.55 -35.47 -9.82
C SER A 29 -17.86 -34.52 -8.84
N THR A 30 -16.60 -34.16 -9.09
CA THR A 30 -15.84 -33.21 -8.27
C THR A 30 -16.06 -31.81 -8.86
N PRO A 31 -16.85 -30.93 -8.21
CA PRO A 31 -17.30 -29.67 -8.79
C PRO A 31 -16.20 -28.60 -8.95
N PHE A 32 -14.94 -28.95 -8.67
CA PHE A 32 -13.86 -27.99 -8.53
C PHE A 32 -12.54 -28.45 -9.18
N SER A 33 -11.98 -27.61 -10.06
CA SER A 33 -10.60 -27.75 -10.54
C SER A 33 -9.67 -26.96 -9.61
N SER A 34 -9.19 -27.60 -8.54
CA SER A 34 -8.16 -27.01 -7.69
C SER A 34 -6.94 -26.62 -8.53
N PRO A 35 -6.47 -25.36 -8.46
CA PRO A 35 -5.24 -24.98 -9.14
C PRO A 35 -4.10 -25.92 -8.74
N LYS A 36 -3.39 -26.40 -9.76
CA LYS A 36 -2.19 -27.21 -9.60
C LYS A 36 -0.99 -26.27 -9.69
N VAL A 37 -0.27 -26.17 -8.60
CA VAL A 37 0.94 -25.34 -8.51
C VAL A 37 2.13 -26.26 -8.79
N LEU A 38 2.88 -25.98 -9.86
CA LEU A 38 4.16 -26.64 -10.10
C LEU A 38 5.25 -25.93 -9.33
N LEU A 39 6.02 -26.70 -8.56
CA LEU A 39 7.17 -26.20 -7.83
C LEU A 39 8.42 -26.52 -8.65
N ASN A 40 8.96 -25.52 -9.34
CA ASN A 40 10.23 -25.65 -10.04
C ASN A 40 11.36 -25.37 -9.05
N ASP A 41 12.29 -26.33 -8.96
CA ASP A 41 13.57 -26.23 -8.23
C ASP A 41 13.53 -26.47 -6.69
N SER A 42 12.56 -27.23 -6.16
CA SER A 42 12.65 -27.65 -4.75
C SER A 42 13.51 -28.91 -4.60
N SER A 43 14.75 -28.75 -4.15
CA SER A 43 15.57 -29.85 -3.63
C SER A 43 14.96 -30.50 -2.36
N ASN A 44 13.81 -30.01 -1.87
CA ASN A 44 13.12 -30.44 -0.66
C ASN A 44 11.70 -30.99 -0.96
N THR A 45 11.65 -32.24 -1.41
CA THR A 45 10.86 -33.39 -0.89
C THR A 45 9.33 -33.34 -0.66
N LEU A 46 8.51 -32.55 -1.36
CA LEU A 46 7.04 -32.78 -1.34
C LEU A 46 6.39 -33.08 -2.72
N GLY A 47 7.19 -33.44 -3.72
CA GLY A 47 6.72 -33.77 -5.07
C GLY A 47 6.64 -32.54 -5.98
N PRO A 48 6.52 -32.73 -7.32
CA PRO A 48 6.63 -31.66 -8.31
C PRO A 48 5.42 -30.71 -8.34
N SER A 49 4.34 -31.01 -7.61
CA SER A 49 3.12 -30.20 -7.64
C SER A 49 2.28 -30.28 -6.36
N VAL A 50 1.63 -29.17 -6.02
CA VAL A 50 0.69 -29.05 -4.90
C VAL A 50 -0.70 -28.68 -5.44
N ARG A 51 -1.76 -29.34 -4.95
CA ARG A 51 -3.14 -28.90 -5.18
C ARG A 51 -3.58 -28.05 -4.01
N ALA A 52 -4.14 -26.88 -4.28
CA ALA A 52 -4.67 -25.98 -3.27
C ALA A 52 -6.03 -25.43 -3.71
N ARG A 53 -6.87 -25.09 -2.74
CA ARG A 53 -8.14 -24.39 -3.01
C ARG A 53 -7.91 -22.92 -3.36
N MET A 54 -6.87 -22.33 -2.79
CA MET A 54 -6.44 -20.96 -3.04
C MET A 54 -4.92 -20.89 -3.08
N VAL A 55 -4.40 -20.09 -3.99
CA VAL A 55 -2.97 -19.84 -4.18
C VAL A 55 -2.70 -18.35 -4.12
N CYS A 56 -1.70 -17.92 -3.36
CA CYS A 56 -1.33 -16.52 -3.27
C CYS A 56 0.12 -16.32 -3.74
N ASP A 57 0.33 -15.55 -4.80
CA ASP A 57 1.67 -15.21 -5.29
C ASP A 57 2.19 -13.91 -4.67
N ALA A 58 3.28 -14.03 -3.93
CA ALA A 58 4.01 -12.92 -3.31
C ALA A 58 5.46 -12.81 -3.81
N SER A 59 5.80 -13.50 -4.91
CA SER A 59 7.17 -13.58 -5.43
C SER A 59 7.74 -12.23 -5.88
N GLY A 60 6.87 -11.24 -6.14
CA GLY A 60 7.25 -9.89 -6.49
C GLY A 60 7.98 -9.82 -7.83
N PHE A 61 8.93 -8.89 -7.93
CA PHE A 61 9.77 -8.68 -9.11
C PHE A 61 10.61 -9.89 -9.55
N SER A 62 10.60 -11.00 -8.80
CA SER A 62 11.45 -12.17 -9.01
C SER A 62 11.03 -13.03 -10.22
N ARG A 63 9.79 -12.93 -10.71
CA ARG A 63 9.27 -13.81 -11.78
C ARG A 63 9.53 -13.38 -13.23
N ARG A 64 10.08 -12.19 -13.49
CA ARG A 64 10.19 -11.67 -14.89
C ARG A 64 11.49 -10.96 -15.25
N LEU A 65 12.61 -11.29 -14.60
CA LEU A 65 13.91 -10.72 -14.97
C LEU A 65 15.01 -11.75 -15.30
N THR A 66 14.78 -13.05 -15.09
CA THR A 66 15.72 -14.09 -15.53
C THR A 66 15.69 -14.37 -17.04
N ALA A 67 14.70 -13.85 -17.79
CA ALA A 67 14.58 -14.11 -19.24
C ALA A 67 15.15 -13.02 -20.17
N LYS A 68 15.75 -11.93 -19.67
CA LYS A 68 16.29 -10.85 -20.54
C LYS A 68 17.63 -10.24 -20.15
N PHE A 69 18.42 -10.88 -19.30
CA PHE A 69 19.85 -10.56 -19.20
C PHE A 69 20.64 -11.58 -20.02
N GLY A 70 20.56 -11.43 -21.35
CA GLY A 70 21.56 -12.01 -22.23
C GLY A 70 22.93 -11.45 -21.86
N GLU A 71 23.92 -12.34 -21.83
CA GLU A 71 25.32 -12.14 -21.48
C GLU A 71 25.94 -10.88 -22.10
N LYS A 72 25.80 -9.71 -21.47
CA LYS A 72 26.67 -8.54 -21.66
C LYS A 72 26.76 -7.74 -20.36
N PHE A 73 27.43 -8.30 -19.36
CA PHE A 73 27.99 -7.48 -18.29
C PHE A 73 29.23 -6.78 -18.84
N ALA A 74 29.04 -5.59 -19.40
CA ALA A 74 30.15 -4.66 -19.53
C ALA A 74 30.65 -4.36 -18.11
N THR A 75 31.95 -4.49 -17.88
CA THR A 75 32.64 -4.08 -16.66
C THR A 75 32.43 -2.58 -16.44
N ILE A 76 31.45 -2.24 -15.58
CA ILE A 76 31.17 -0.89 -15.11
C ILE A 76 32.12 -0.62 -13.94
N SER A 77 33.39 -0.31 -14.22
CA SER A 77 34.38 0.04 -13.18
C SER A 77 34.20 1.45 -12.59
N SER A 78 33.19 2.19 -13.04
CA SER A 78 32.65 3.37 -12.35
C SER A 78 31.21 3.50 -12.84
N CYS A 79 30.18 3.49 -11.99
CA CYS A 79 28.83 3.76 -12.48
C CYS A 79 28.76 5.21 -12.99
N PRO A 80 28.82 5.48 -14.32
CA PRO A 80 29.03 6.83 -14.81
C PRO A 80 27.81 7.71 -14.52
N ARG A 81 26.65 7.08 -14.28
CA ARG A 81 25.37 7.77 -14.07
C ARG A 81 25.24 8.33 -12.65
N THR A 82 25.66 7.58 -11.63
CA THR A 82 25.70 8.09 -10.26
C THR A 82 26.69 9.25 -10.17
N TYR A 83 27.89 9.07 -10.73
CA TYR A 83 28.90 10.13 -10.79
C TYR A 83 28.42 11.39 -11.52
N ARG A 84 27.75 11.25 -12.68
CA ARG A 84 27.19 12.40 -13.40
C ARG A 84 26.10 13.13 -12.60
N LEU A 85 25.28 12.40 -11.83
CA LEU A 85 24.23 13.02 -11.01
C LEU A 85 24.83 13.82 -9.85
N THR A 86 25.82 13.30 -9.14
CA THR A 86 26.44 14.04 -8.02
C THR A 86 27.07 15.32 -8.52
N LYS A 87 27.81 15.29 -9.63
CA LYS A 87 28.44 16.48 -10.22
C LYS A 87 27.46 17.55 -10.70
N ARG A 88 26.21 17.19 -11.01
CA ARG A 88 25.17 18.16 -11.38
C ARG A 88 24.66 18.95 -10.16
N TYR A 89 24.77 18.41 -8.95
CA TYR A 89 24.24 19.01 -7.73
C TYR A 89 25.34 19.14 -6.67
N PRO A 90 26.01 20.30 -6.55
CA PRO A 90 27.18 20.48 -5.68
C PRO A 90 26.96 20.05 -4.22
N THR A 91 25.77 20.33 -3.66
CA THR A 91 25.41 19.90 -2.30
C THR A 91 25.43 18.38 -2.15
N LEU A 92 24.96 17.64 -3.17
CA LEU A 92 24.97 16.18 -3.16
C LEU A 92 26.38 15.63 -3.33
N ASP A 93 27.19 16.23 -4.20
CA ASP A 93 28.60 15.85 -4.39
C ASP A 93 29.41 15.99 -3.10
N THR A 94 29.27 17.14 -2.44
CA THR A 94 29.91 17.42 -1.14
C THR A 94 29.45 16.42 -0.08
N LEU A 95 28.14 16.18 0.03
CA LEU A 95 27.58 15.23 0.99
C LEU A 95 28.15 13.83 0.78
N LEU A 96 28.13 13.32 -0.45
CA LEU A 96 28.54 11.95 -0.76
C LEU A 96 30.06 11.75 -0.72
N THR A 97 30.84 12.75 -1.14
CA THR A 97 32.30 12.64 -1.19
C THR A 97 32.94 12.79 0.20
N ASN A 98 32.40 13.67 1.04
CA ASN A 98 33.04 13.98 2.32
C ASN A 98 32.59 13.06 3.46
N ASN A 99 31.37 12.52 3.39
CA ASN A 99 30.78 11.82 4.54
C ASN A 99 30.58 10.31 4.33
N TYR A 100 30.76 9.80 3.11
CA TYR A 100 30.47 8.39 2.80
C TYR A 100 31.64 7.72 2.08
N LYS A 101 31.87 6.45 2.41
CA LYS A 101 32.82 5.58 1.73
C LYS A 101 32.06 4.49 0.98
N LEU A 102 32.37 4.32 -0.30
CA LEU A 102 31.81 3.23 -1.11
C LEU A 102 32.32 1.88 -0.57
N LEU A 103 31.39 0.97 -0.26
CA LEU A 103 31.69 -0.42 0.07
C LEU A 103 31.64 -1.25 -1.21
N PRO A 104 32.78 -1.74 -1.73
CA PRO A 104 32.77 -2.59 -2.90
C PRO A 104 32.16 -3.94 -2.55
N ASN A 105 31.35 -4.48 -3.47
CA ASN A 105 30.92 -5.88 -3.47
C ASN A 105 30.24 -6.36 -2.17
N TYR A 106 29.46 -5.48 -1.52
CA TYR A 106 28.86 -5.76 -0.22
C TYR A 106 27.87 -6.95 -0.24
N TYR A 107 27.19 -7.18 -1.36
CA TYR A 107 26.25 -8.29 -1.56
C TYR A 107 26.75 -9.32 -2.60
N GLY A 108 28.06 -9.54 -2.68
CA GLY A 108 28.70 -10.40 -3.67
C GLY A 108 29.35 -9.59 -4.79
N ASP A 109 29.46 -10.12 -6.00
CA ASP A 109 30.29 -9.56 -7.08
C ASP A 109 29.81 -8.22 -7.67
N GLN A 110 28.79 -7.60 -7.08
CA GLN A 110 28.18 -6.36 -7.54
C GLN A 110 28.37 -5.23 -6.52
N THR A 111 28.92 -4.11 -6.98
CA THR A 111 29.03 -2.87 -6.20
C THR A 111 27.89 -1.89 -6.49
N TYR A 112 27.36 -1.85 -7.71
CA TYR A 112 26.32 -0.91 -8.13
C TYR A 112 25.09 -1.65 -8.65
N PHE A 113 23.91 -1.16 -8.28
CA PHE A 113 22.63 -1.68 -8.75
C PHE A 113 21.92 -0.62 -9.57
N VAL A 114 21.45 -0.98 -10.75
CA VAL A 114 20.67 -0.08 -11.62
C VAL A 114 19.42 -0.80 -12.06
N LYS A 115 18.27 -0.15 -11.86
CA LYS A 115 16.99 -0.60 -12.37
C LYS A 115 16.33 0.53 -13.15
N LYS A 116 15.86 0.21 -14.35
CA LYS A 116 15.13 1.13 -15.23
C LYS A 116 13.66 0.71 -15.27
N THR A 117 12.78 1.66 -15.58
CA THR A 117 11.34 1.41 -15.69
C THR A 117 10.79 0.77 -14.41
N LEU A 118 10.86 1.52 -13.31
CA LEU A 118 10.47 1.04 -11.99
C LEU A 118 8.96 0.78 -11.90
N ALA A 119 8.15 1.70 -12.44
CA ALA A 119 6.70 1.61 -12.34
C ALA A 119 6.12 0.60 -13.32
N TYR A 120 5.23 -0.26 -12.85
CA TYR A 120 4.46 -1.21 -13.65
C TYR A 120 3.21 -1.65 -12.89
N ILE A 121 2.25 -2.19 -13.65
CA ILE A 121 1.01 -2.79 -13.14
C ILE A 121 0.82 -4.11 -13.89
N SER A 122 0.61 -5.19 -13.16
CA SER A 122 0.19 -6.48 -13.74
C SER A 122 -1.27 -6.35 -14.17
N PRO A 123 -1.66 -6.67 -15.41
CA PRO A 123 -3.04 -6.45 -15.88
C PRO A 123 -4.09 -7.33 -15.19
N VAL A 124 -3.67 -8.49 -14.69
CA VAL A 124 -4.52 -9.45 -13.97
C VAL A 124 -3.77 -9.86 -12.71
N VAL A 125 -4.45 -9.69 -11.57
CA VAL A 125 -3.89 -9.88 -10.22
C VAL A 125 -4.71 -10.85 -9.37
N ALA A 126 -5.78 -11.39 -9.94
CA ALA A 126 -6.59 -12.41 -9.31
C ALA A 126 -7.36 -13.24 -10.35
N GLY A 127 -7.71 -14.46 -9.97
CA GLY A 127 -8.58 -15.35 -10.74
C GLY A 127 -9.17 -16.44 -9.86
N GLU A 128 -9.93 -17.35 -10.46
CA GLU A 128 -10.51 -18.47 -9.73
C GLU A 128 -9.41 -19.32 -9.07
N GLY A 129 -9.42 -19.38 -7.74
CA GLY A 129 -8.45 -20.14 -6.94
C GLY A 129 -7.06 -19.49 -6.82
N TRP A 130 -6.84 -18.25 -7.29
CA TRP A 130 -5.56 -17.58 -7.08
C TRP A 130 -5.64 -16.06 -6.94
N LEU A 131 -4.69 -15.49 -6.18
CA LEU A 131 -4.52 -14.06 -5.94
C LEU A 131 -3.03 -13.71 -6.02
N VAL A 132 -2.67 -12.47 -6.34
CA VAL A 132 -1.29 -11.96 -6.18
C VAL A 132 -1.28 -10.83 -5.16
N ILE A 133 -0.14 -10.62 -4.50
CA ILE A 133 0.03 -9.56 -3.51
C ILE A 133 1.34 -8.79 -3.71
N GLY A 134 1.40 -7.61 -3.10
CA GLY A 134 2.56 -6.73 -3.08
C GLY A 134 3.09 -6.45 -4.49
N ASN A 135 4.40 -6.57 -4.66
CA ASN A 135 5.04 -6.26 -5.94
C ASN A 135 4.59 -7.19 -7.07
N SER A 136 4.01 -8.38 -6.84
CA SER A 136 3.50 -9.18 -7.96
C SER A 136 2.33 -8.48 -8.66
N ALA A 137 1.58 -7.63 -7.95
CA ALA A 137 0.49 -6.83 -8.50
C ALA A 137 0.98 -5.60 -9.27
N GLY A 138 2.02 -4.93 -8.77
CA GLY A 138 2.56 -3.72 -9.37
C GLY A 138 3.47 -2.98 -8.41
N PHE A 139 4.14 -1.95 -8.92
CA PHE A 139 5.01 -1.07 -8.16
C PHE A 139 4.99 0.32 -8.76
N THR A 140 5.16 1.35 -7.94
CA THR A 140 5.25 2.75 -8.39
C THR A 140 6.69 3.26 -8.26
N ASN A 141 7.15 3.54 -7.04
CA ASN A 141 8.44 4.15 -6.76
C ASN A 141 8.89 3.85 -5.31
N PRO A 142 10.21 3.84 -5.01
CA PRO A 142 10.69 3.68 -3.64
C PRO A 142 10.37 4.84 -2.70
N MET A 143 10.00 6.00 -3.23
CA MET A 143 9.71 7.18 -2.41
C MET A 143 8.54 6.92 -1.45
N TYR A 144 8.82 7.10 -0.15
CA TYR A 144 7.92 6.77 0.97
C TYR A 144 7.65 5.27 1.19
N SER A 145 8.44 4.39 0.58
CA SER A 145 8.37 2.95 0.80
C SER A 145 6.97 2.31 0.58
N PRO A 146 6.16 2.72 -0.43
CA PRO A 146 4.81 2.19 -0.61
C PRO A 146 4.78 0.69 -0.92
N GLY A 147 5.85 0.15 -1.50
CA GLY A 147 5.91 -1.27 -1.88
C GLY A 147 5.76 -2.22 -0.69
N VAL A 148 6.28 -1.86 0.48
CA VAL A 148 6.13 -2.65 1.71
C VAL A 148 4.93 -2.14 2.51
N ASN A 149 4.91 -0.85 2.82
CA ASN A 149 4.01 -0.30 3.85
C ASN A 149 2.56 -0.14 3.40
N ALA A 150 2.33 0.15 2.12
CA ALA A 150 0.98 0.33 1.57
C ALA A 150 0.60 -0.88 0.72
N ALA A 151 1.18 -1.01 -0.47
CA ALA A 151 0.81 -2.06 -1.40
C ALA A 151 1.08 -3.47 -0.83
N GLY A 152 2.23 -3.69 -0.19
CA GLY A 152 2.61 -4.98 0.39
C GLY A 152 1.68 -5.43 1.52
N LEU A 153 1.67 -4.67 2.62
CA LEU A 153 0.87 -5.00 3.81
C LEU A 153 -0.63 -5.03 3.52
N SER A 154 -1.16 -3.99 2.87
CA SER A 154 -2.61 -3.88 2.66
C SER A 154 -3.14 -4.97 1.72
N SER A 155 -2.43 -5.26 0.61
CA SER A 155 -2.84 -6.37 -0.26
C SER A 155 -2.66 -7.75 0.38
N GLY A 156 -1.61 -7.93 1.20
CA GLY A 156 -1.41 -9.17 1.95
C GLY A 156 -2.52 -9.43 2.97
N TRP A 157 -2.92 -8.40 3.71
CA TRP A 157 -4.03 -8.48 4.66
C TRP A 157 -5.37 -8.75 3.97
N THR A 158 -5.69 -8.02 2.89
CA THR A 158 -6.92 -8.24 2.13
C THR A 158 -6.97 -9.64 1.53
N ALA A 159 -5.88 -10.11 0.92
CA ALA A 159 -5.80 -11.47 0.37
C ALA A 159 -5.96 -12.54 1.45
N ALA A 160 -5.40 -12.35 2.64
CA ALA A 160 -5.56 -13.26 3.76
C ALA A 160 -7.03 -13.39 4.20
N ASN A 161 -7.74 -12.27 4.35
CA ASN A 161 -9.16 -12.26 4.72
C ASN A 161 -10.04 -12.89 3.65
N LEU A 162 -9.78 -12.60 2.37
CA LEU A 162 -10.50 -13.22 1.25
C LEU A 162 -10.22 -14.73 1.17
N THR A 163 -8.99 -15.15 1.41
CA THR A 163 -8.61 -16.56 1.47
C THR A 163 -9.35 -17.28 2.60
N ALA A 164 -9.41 -16.68 3.80
CA ALA A 164 -10.16 -17.24 4.92
C ALA A 164 -11.64 -17.45 4.59
N LYS A 165 -12.29 -16.47 3.94
CA LYS A 165 -13.68 -16.59 3.47
C LYS A 165 -13.85 -17.74 2.48
N VAL A 166 -12.94 -17.87 1.53
CA VAL A 166 -12.96 -18.98 0.56
C VAL A 166 -12.80 -20.33 1.25
N LEU A 167 -11.86 -20.45 2.18
CA LEU A 167 -11.61 -21.71 2.89
C LEU A 167 -12.79 -22.11 3.79
N ALA A 168 -13.49 -21.15 4.37
CA ALA A 168 -14.66 -21.37 5.21
C ALA A 168 -15.95 -21.70 4.42
N ALA A 169 -16.00 -21.39 3.12
CA ALA A 169 -17.19 -21.62 2.31
C ALA A 169 -17.46 -23.14 2.12
N PRO A 170 -18.73 -23.58 2.15
CA PRO A 170 -19.11 -24.93 1.74
C PRO A 170 -18.64 -25.26 0.31
N GLU A 171 -18.40 -26.53 0.01
CA GLU A 171 -17.87 -26.95 -1.29
C GLU A 171 -18.76 -26.51 -2.46
N GLN A 172 -20.08 -26.56 -2.28
CA GLN A 172 -21.08 -26.18 -3.28
C GLN A 172 -21.08 -24.67 -3.59
N GLU A 173 -20.63 -23.85 -2.64
CA GLU A 173 -20.59 -22.38 -2.77
C GLU A 173 -19.17 -21.87 -3.09
N ALA A 174 -18.17 -22.73 -2.91
CA ALA A 174 -16.74 -22.44 -3.02
C ALA A 174 -16.41 -21.59 -4.26
N LYS A 175 -16.92 -22.02 -5.41
CA LYS A 175 -16.65 -21.39 -6.70
C LYS A 175 -17.16 -19.95 -6.76
N GLY A 176 -18.41 -19.72 -6.33
CA GLY A 176 -19.00 -18.39 -6.29
C GLY A 176 -18.21 -17.45 -5.36
N VAL A 177 -17.84 -17.94 -4.18
CA VAL A 177 -17.04 -17.16 -3.21
C VAL A 177 -15.64 -16.85 -3.76
N MET A 178 -14.98 -17.80 -4.43
CA MET A 178 -13.68 -17.58 -5.08
C MET A 178 -13.76 -16.52 -6.19
N MET A 179 -14.76 -16.60 -7.06
CA MET A 179 -14.93 -15.61 -8.12
C MET A 179 -15.21 -14.20 -7.55
N ALA A 180 -16.03 -14.11 -6.50
CA ALA A 180 -16.31 -12.85 -5.81
C ALA A 180 -15.04 -12.28 -5.15
N ALA A 181 -14.27 -13.14 -4.46
CA ALA A 181 -13.00 -12.76 -3.87
C ALA A 181 -11.99 -12.26 -4.92
N ALA A 182 -11.85 -12.97 -6.04
CA ALA A 182 -10.96 -12.58 -7.11
C ALA A 182 -11.35 -11.22 -7.71
N LYS A 183 -12.64 -11.01 -7.99
CA LYS A 183 -13.14 -9.73 -8.50
C LYS A 183 -12.88 -8.58 -7.54
N SER A 184 -13.16 -8.79 -6.24
CA SER A 184 -12.93 -7.79 -5.21
C SER A 184 -11.43 -7.44 -5.07
N HIS A 185 -10.56 -8.44 -5.07
CA HIS A 185 -9.10 -8.24 -4.96
C HIS A 185 -8.52 -7.55 -6.20
N GLN A 186 -8.99 -7.90 -7.39
CA GLN A 186 -8.62 -7.25 -8.66
C GLN A 186 -8.95 -5.74 -8.61
N ALA A 187 -10.18 -5.39 -8.25
CA ALA A 187 -10.61 -3.99 -8.14
C ALA A 187 -9.81 -3.25 -7.05
N TYR A 188 -9.60 -3.88 -5.90
CA TYR A 188 -8.84 -3.28 -4.81
C TYR A 188 -7.37 -2.98 -5.18
N LEU A 189 -6.69 -3.90 -5.88
CA LEU A 189 -5.31 -3.66 -6.29
C LEU A 189 -5.19 -2.64 -7.43
N HIS A 190 -6.00 -2.76 -8.48
CA HIS A 190 -5.92 -1.89 -9.66
C HIS A 190 -6.53 -0.52 -9.42
N ASP A 191 -7.82 -0.52 -9.09
CA ASP A 191 -8.65 0.66 -9.12
C ASP A 191 -8.42 1.49 -7.85
N PHE A 192 -8.04 0.84 -6.75
CA PHE A 192 -7.77 1.50 -5.48
C PHE A 192 -6.26 1.67 -5.22
N ILE A 193 -5.50 0.62 -4.90
CA ILE A 193 -4.10 0.75 -4.43
C ILE A 193 -3.19 1.41 -5.47
N LEU A 194 -3.03 0.79 -6.65
CA LEU A 194 -1.98 1.17 -7.59
C LEU A 194 -2.24 2.53 -8.23
N THR A 195 -3.51 2.83 -8.56
CA THR A 195 -3.92 4.13 -9.11
C THR A 195 -3.65 5.26 -8.11
N ARG A 196 -4.04 5.10 -6.84
CA ARG A 196 -3.87 6.13 -5.82
C ARG A 196 -2.41 6.39 -5.47
N LEU A 197 -1.60 5.32 -5.37
CA LEU A 197 -0.15 5.43 -5.16
C LEU A 197 0.57 6.05 -6.38
N ALA A 198 0.09 5.82 -7.60
CA ALA A 198 0.64 6.45 -8.79
C ALA A 198 0.40 7.97 -8.78
N ASN A 199 -0.79 8.42 -8.39
CA ASN A 199 -1.11 9.84 -8.24
C ASN A 199 -0.25 10.52 -7.16
N MET A 200 -0.11 9.88 -5.99
CA MET A 200 0.78 10.37 -4.93
C MET A 200 2.20 10.56 -5.46
N ASN A 201 2.75 9.55 -6.15
CA ASN A 201 4.09 9.61 -6.71
C ASN A 201 4.22 10.74 -7.74
N ARG A 202 3.26 10.88 -8.67
CA ARG A 202 3.26 11.96 -9.66
C ARG A 202 3.26 13.33 -9.00
N LEU A 203 2.39 13.54 -8.00
CA LEU A 203 2.26 14.83 -7.33
C LEU A 203 3.58 15.22 -6.66
N TRP A 204 4.23 14.29 -5.96
CA TRP A 204 5.46 14.56 -5.24
C TRP A 204 6.64 14.84 -6.17
N TYR A 205 6.82 14.03 -7.21
CA TYR A 205 7.90 14.25 -8.19
C TYR A 205 7.74 15.58 -8.93
N ASN A 206 6.51 16.00 -9.21
CA ASN A 206 6.25 17.30 -9.78
C ASN A 206 6.53 18.44 -8.81
N ALA A 207 6.18 18.27 -7.53
CA ALA A 207 6.43 19.26 -6.48
C ALA A 207 7.93 19.43 -6.17
N PHE A 208 8.78 18.41 -6.37
CA PHE A 208 10.24 18.56 -6.20
C PHE A 208 10.90 19.54 -7.16
N ARG A 209 10.20 19.96 -8.22
CA ARG A 209 10.74 20.92 -9.19
C ARG A 209 10.81 22.34 -8.64
N ASP A 210 10.14 22.63 -7.52
CA ASP A 210 10.25 23.89 -6.79
C ASP A 210 10.35 23.64 -5.28
N HIS A 211 11.37 24.23 -4.64
CA HIS A 211 11.66 24.07 -3.22
C HIS A 211 10.51 24.52 -2.29
N ARG A 212 9.63 25.40 -2.77
CA ARG A 212 8.46 25.90 -2.03
C ARG A 212 7.36 24.85 -1.98
N LEU A 213 7.20 24.01 -3.02
CA LEU A 213 6.04 23.13 -3.14
C LEU A 213 6.12 21.89 -2.24
N PHE A 214 7.29 21.26 -2.10
CA PHE A 214 7.33 19.94 -1.43
C PHE A 214 7.17 19.99 0.10
N LYS A 215 8.20 20.49 0.82
CA LYS A 215 8.35 20.23 2.26
C LYS A 215 7.24 20.85 3.13
N LYS A 216 6.87 22.11 2.85
CA LYS A 216 5.88 22.84 3.66
C LYS A 216 4.46 22.82 3.07
N ASN A 217 4.27 22.32 1.85
CA ASN A 217 2.98 22.46 1.19
C ASN A 217 2.38 21.10 0.85
N ILE A 218 2.98 20.33 -0.07
CA ILE A 218 2.42 19.02 -0.43
C ILE A 218 2.50 18.02 0.72
N LEU A 219 3.58 18.00 1.50
CA LEU A 219 3.68 17.09 2.64
C LEU A 219 2.71 17.49 3.77
N GLU A 220 2.53 18.79 4.03
CA GLU A 220 1.56 19.27 5.02
C GLU A 220 0.11 19.00 4.57
N ALA A 221 -0.20 19.22 3.30
CA ALA A 221 -1.51 18.92 2.73
C ALA A 221 -1.81 17.41 2.77
N LEU A 222 -0.81 16.54 2.53
CA LEU A 222 -0.95 15.11 2.76
C LEU A 222 -1.39 14.88 4.20
N TRP A 223 -0.62 15.34 5.19
CA TRP A 223 -0.96 15.15 6.60
C TRP A 223 -2.35 15.69 6.95
N ALA A 224 -2.69 16.91 6.56
CA ALA A 224 -4.01 17.49 6.81
C ALA A 224 -5.12 16.62 6.20
N SER A 225 -4.96 16.19 4.96
CA SER A 225 -5.94 15.31 4.29
C SER A 225 -5.93 13.88 4.81
N SER A 226 -4.85 13.43 5.46
CA SER A 226 -4.64 12.02 5.80
C SER A 226 -4.79 11.65 7.28
N TYR A 227 -4.93 12.64 8.16
CA TYR A 227 -4.89 12.44 9.61
C TYR A 227 -6.27 12.19 10.25
N GLU A 228 -7.35 11.93 9.49
CA GLU A 228 -8.71 12.02 10.06
C GLU A 228 -8.98 11.10 11.24
N ASN A 229 -8.21 10.02 11.42
CA ASN A 229 -8.44 9.04 12.47
C ASN A 229 -7.17 8.36 12.96
N VAL A 230 -5.97 8.95 12.75
CA VAL A 230 -4.73 8.30 13.16
C VAL A 230 -4.65 8.19 14.68
N GLU A 231 -5.07 9.21 15.43
CA GLU A 231 -5.12 9.14 16.91
C GLU A 231 -6.15 8.13 17.41
N ASP A 232 -7.38 8.18 16.90
CA ASP A 232 -8.46 7.28 17.33
C ASP A 232 -8.18 5.80 16.99
N HIS A 233 -7.46 5.51 15.89
CA HIS A 233 -7.22 4.13 15.42
C HIS A 233 -5.82 3.58 15.73
N TYR A 234 -4.76 4.40 15.73
CA TYR A 234 -3.39 3.93 16.05
C TYR A 234 -3.03 4.09 17.53
N TYR A 235 -3.62 5.07 18.22
CA TYR A 235 -3.19 5.46 19.56
C TYR A 235 -4.31 5.36 20.62
N GLY A 236 -5.55 5.10 20.20
CA GLY A 236 -6.69 4.76 21.06
C GLY A 236 -6.65 3.32 21.57
N ASP A 237 -6.70 3.18 22.88
CA ASP A 237 -6.69 1.97 23.73
C ASP A 237 -6.83 0.58 23.06
N THR A 238 -5.73 -0.19 23.09
CA THR A 238 -5.65 -1.67 23.16
C THR A 238 -6.28 -2.57 22.08
N ARG A 239 -6.20 -2.25 20.78
CA ARG A 239 -6.21 -3.32 19.74
C ARG A 239 -5.10 -3.15 18.70
N SER A 240 -4.04 -3.94 18.91
CA SER A 240 -2.92 -4.25 18.01
C SER A 240 -3.32 -4.99 16.71
N VAL A 241 -4.53 -4.75 16.18
CA VAL A 241 -5.07 -5.50 15.05
C VAL A 241 -5.13 -4.59 13.83
N TYR A 242 -4.39 -4.95 12.79
CA TYR A 242 -4.50 -4.30 11.48
C TYR A 242 -5.93 -4.43 10.95
N THR A 243 -6.54 -3.31 10.61
CA THR A 243 -7.97 -3.18 10.25
C THR A 243 -8.17 -2.94 8.75
N GLU A 244 -9.44 -2.96 8.33
CA GLU A 244 -9.81 -2.54 6.97
C GLU A 244 -9.46 -1.06 6.72
N TYR A 245 -9.54 -0.21 7.74
CA TYR A 245 -9.13 1.19 7.62
C TYR A 245 -7.64 1.29 7.30
N ASP A 246 -6.79 0.51 7.96
CA ASP A 246 -5.34 0.49 7.69
C ASP A 246 -5.02 0.03 6.27
N ALA A 247 -5.77 -0.97 5.79
CA ALA A 247 -5.67 -1.44 4.42
C ALA A 247 -6.04 -0.33 3.41
N HIS A 248 -6.97 0.55 3.76
CA HIS A 248 -7.42 1.63 2.87
C HIS A 248 -6.71 2.97 3.10
N TRP A 249 -5.87 3.11 4.15
CA TRP A 249 -5.15 4.35 4.40
C TRP A 249 -4.06 4.62 3.34
N LEU A 250 -3.29 3.58 2.99
CA LEU A 250 -2.19 3.65 2.00
C LEU A 250 -1.24 4.84 2.24
N MET A 251 -0.88 5.07 3.50
CA MET A 251 -0.04 6.21 3.92
C MET A 251 -0.67 7.58 3.56
N GLY A 252 -1.99 7.66 3.65
CA GLY A 252 -2.80 8.83 3.31
C GLY A 252 -3.24 8.89 1.85
N ALA A 253 -2.54 8.22 0.94
CA ALA A 253 -2.91 8.22 -0.48
C ALA A 253 -4.26 7.55 -0.75
N GLY A 254 -4.71 6.66 0.13
CA GLY A 254 -5.95 5.94 -0.03
C GLY A 254 -7.19 6.79 0.26
N LEU A 255 -7.04 7.96 0.85
CA LEU A 255 -8.16 8.83 1.24
C LEU A 255 -8.62 9.72 0.10
N ASP A 256 -9.95 9.88 -0.05
CA ASP A 256 -10.55 10.63 -1.15
C ASP A 256 -10.18 12.11 -1.13
N ALA A 257 -10.04 12.71 0.06
CA ALA A 257 -9.58 14.09 0.19
C ALA A 257 -8.20 14.29 -0.44
N TYR A 258 -7.28 13.34 -0.26
CA TYR A 258 -5.95 13.40 -0.88
C TYR A 258 -6.01 13.18 -2.40
N GLN A 259 -6.88 12.29 -2.87
CA GLN A 259 -7.06 12.09 -4.31
C GLN A 259 -7.72 13.30 -5.00
N ALA A 260 -8.64 13.99 -4.33
CA ALA A 260 -9.22 15.24 -4.81
C ALA A 260 -8.15 16.33 -4.93
N LEU A 261 -7.28 16.47 -3.93
CA LEU A 261 -6.11 17.36 -3.98
C LEU A 261 -5.20 17.02 -5.17
N CYS A 262 -4.90 15.73 -5.39
CA CYS A 262 -4.12 15.29 -6.54
C CYS A 262 -4.80 15.68 -7.86
N ALA A 263 -6.11 15.47 -7.97
CA ALA A 263 -6.88 15.78 -9.19
C ALA A 263 -6.89 17.27 -9.54
N GLU A 264 -6.77 18.16 -8.56
CA GLU A 264 -6.71 19.61 -8.78
C GLU A 264 -5.31 20.12 -9.08
N ILE A 265 -4.28 19.60 -8.39
CA ILE A 265 -2.90 20.08 -8.54
C ILE A 265 -2.21 19.46 -9.75
N LEU A 266 -2.44 18.17 -10.04
CA LEU A 266 -1.73 17.48 -11.12
C LEU A 266 -1.93 18.16 -12.48
N PRO A 267 -3.13 18.60 -12.89
CA PRO A 267 -3.29 19.32 -14.16
C PRO A 267 -2.47 20.61 -14.27
N ILE A 268 -2.19 21.28 -13.14
CA ILE A 268 -1.35 22.49 -13.10
C ILE A 268 0.12 22.12 -13.31
N LEU A 269 0.58 21.05 -12.65
CA LEU A 269 2.00 20.69 -12.65
C LEU A 269 2.40 19.73 -13.78
N ASP A 270 1.53 18.84 -14.24
CA ASP A 270 1.79 17.87 -15.32
C ASP A 270 1.81 18.50 -16.74
N GLY A 271 1.65 19.82 -16.85
CA GLY A 271 1.62 20.55 -18.12
C GLY A 271 2.87 20.39 -19.00
N ALA A 272 2.86 21.06 -20.16
CA ALA A 272 3.79 20.89 -21.30
C ALA A 272 5.31 21.03 -21.00
N ASN A 273 5.67 21.40 -19.78
CA ASN A 273 7.04 21.64 -19.31
C ASN A 273 7.58 20.46 -18.47
N ALA A 274 7.28 19.22 -18.84
CA ALA A 274 7.80 18.04 -18.16
C ALA A 274 9.35 18.07 -18.10
N GLY A 275 9.89 18.30 -16.90
CA GLY A 275 11.33 18.40 -16.65
C GLY A 275 11.89 19.82 -16.47
N ALA A 276 11.09 20.87 -16.69
CA ALA A 276 11.43 22.25 -16.31
C ALA A 276 10.74 22.63 -14.99
N PRO A 277 11.28 23.64 -14.26
CA PRO A 277 10.60 24.21 -13.10
C PRO A 277 9.21 24.75 -13.47
N PRO A 278 8.23 24.65 -12.56
CA PRO A 278 6.94 25.31 -12.74
C PRO A 278 7.12 26.83 -12.79
N SER A 279 6.22 27.52 -13.49
CA SER A 279 6.14 28.98 -13.49
C SER A 279 5.68 29.51 -12.13
N GLU A 280 5.92 30.79 -11.87
CA GLU A 280 5.49 31.43 -10.62
C GLU A 280 3.97 31.35 -10.42
N ASP A 281 3.19 31.56 -11.50
CA ASP A 281 1.73 31.45 -11.48
C ASP A 281 1.26 30.02 -11.14
N GLU A 282 1.94 28.99 -11.68
CA GLU A 282 1.65 27.60 -11.36
C GLU A 282 1.95 27.31 -9.88
N VAL A 283 3.09 27.79 -9.37
CA VAL A 283 3.45 27.64 -7.96
C VAL A 283 2.41 28.30 -7.07
N GLN A 284 2.04 29.56 -7.36
CA GLN A 284 1.10 30.33 -6.55
C GLN A 284 -0.28 29.67 -6.51
N LYS A 285 -0.80 29.17 -7.64
CA LYS A 285 -2.06 28.42 -7.69
C LYS A 285 -2.03 27.17 -6.81
N VAL A 286 -0.93 26.42 -6.84
CA VAL A 286 -0.78 25.22 -5.99
C VAL A 286 -0.76 25.58 -4.51
N LEU A 287 -0.11 26.68 -4.13
CA LEU A 287 -0.12 27.17 -2.75
C LEU A 287 -1.52 27.57 -2.29
N GLU A 288 -2.29 28.26 -3.13
CA GLU A 288 -3.68 28.64 -2.83
C GLU A 288 -4.58 27.41 -2.62
N ILE A 289 -4.45 26.39 -3.47
CA ILE A 289 -5.19 25.12 -3.33
C ILE A 289 -4.82 24.46 -1.99
N LYS A 290 -3.53 24.40 -1.66
CA LYS A 290 -3.05 23.84 -0.38
C LYS A 290 -3.66 24.59 0.80
N GLU A 291 -3.59 25.91 0.81
CA GLU A 291 -4.06 26.71 1.95
C GLU A 291 -5.55 26.51 2.19
N ARG A 292 -6.35 26.47 1.12
CA ARG A 292 -7.78 26.14 1.21
C ARG A 292 -8.00 24.76 1.83
N VAL A 293 -7.31 23.72 1.35
CA VAL A 293 -7.48 22.35 1.85
C VAL A 293 -7.04 22.20 3.31
N VAL A 294 -5.94 22.83 3.71
CA VAL A 294 -5.49 22.82 5.11
C VAL A 294 -6.45 23.60 5.99
N HIS A 295 -6.89 24.78 5.56
CA HIS A 295 -7.85 25.59 6.31
C HIS A 295 -9.18 24.87 6.52
N ASP A 296 -9.80 24.35 5.45
CA ASP A 296 -11.06 23.59 5.50
C ASP A 296 -10.96 22.37 6.41
N ARG A 297 -9.75 21.80 6.53
CA ARG A 297 -9.50 20.71 7.45
C ARG A 297 -9.41 21.17 8.90
N MET A 298 -8.58 22.17 9.18
CA MET A 298 -8.39 22.69 10.53
C MET A 298 -9.73 23.16 11.10
N GLU A 299 -10.56 23.83 10.29
CA GLU A 299 -11.90 24.25 10.69
C GLU A 299 -12.81 23.06 11.07
N ARG A 300 -12.82 21.99 10.26
CA ARG A 300 -13.58 20.76 10.57
C ARG A 300 -13.11 20.10 11.86
N TRP A 301 -11.79 20.03 12.07
CA TRP A 301 -11.23 19.44 13.27
C TRP A 301 -11.59 20.25 14.53
N THR A 302 -11.44 21.57 14.47
CA THR A 302 -11.86 22.47 15.56
C THR A 302 -13.35 22.30 15.88
N LYS A 303 -14.22 22.21 14.86
CA LYS A 303 -15.66 21.96 15.08
C LYS A 303 -15.93 20.59 15.73
N LYS A 304 -15.25 19.52 15.30
CA LYS A 304 -15.37 18.17 15.89
C LYS A 304 -14.97 18.20 17.37
N SER A 305 -13.77 18.70 17.68
CA SER A 305 -13.26 18.73 19.05
C SER A 305 -14.11 19.59 19.98
N LEU A 306 -14.61 20.74 19.51
CA LEU A 306 -15.54 21.55 20.30
C LEU A 306 -16.88 20.84 20.54
N GLY A 307 -17.40 20.11 19.54
CA GLY A 307 -18.62 19.31 19.69
C GLY A 307 -18.46 18.20 20.73
N GLU A 308 -17.33 17.49 20.71
CA GLU A 308 -17.00 16.44 21.68
C GLU A 308 -16.89 17.01 23.11
N VAL A 309 -16.21 18.14 23.29
CA VAL A 309 -16.11 18.82 24.59
C VAL A 309 -17.49 19.22 25.13
N VAL A 310 -18.35 19.79 24.29
CA VAL A 310 -19.71 20.19 24.70
C VAL A 310 -20.53 18.97 25.14
N GLU A 311 -20.39 17.84 24.46
CA GLU A 311 -21.13 16.62 24.80
C GLU A 311 -20.60 15.95 26.08
N THR A 312 -19.28 15.97 26.30
CA THR A 312 -18.68 15.52 27.57
C THR A 312 -19.19 16.35 28.75
N VAL A 313 -19.18 17.69 28.63
CA VAL A 313 -19.69 18.59 29.68
C VAL A 313 -21.16 18.33 29.98
N ARG A 314 -22.00 18.17 28.95
CA ARG A 314 -23.43 17.83 29.14
C ARG A 314 -23.64 16.51 29.87
N ARG A 315 -22.81 15.52 29.58
CA ARG A 315 -22.90 14.20 30.21
C ARG A 315 -22.49 14.27 31.68
N GLU A 316 -21.42 15.00 32.01
CA GLU A 316 -21.00 15.24 33.39
C GLU A 316 -22.07 16.01 34.18
N ASP A 317 -22.70 17.03 33.57
CA ASP A 317 -23.81 17.77 34.18
C ASP A 317 -25.03 16.86 34.44
N ALA A 318 -25.35 15.95 33.51
CA ALA A 318 -26.44 15.00 33.66
C ALA A 318 -26.16 13.96 34.75
N GLU A 319 -24.95 13.40 34.82
CA GLU A 319 -24.53 12.45 35.86
C GLU A 319 -24.56 13.10 37.25
N ASN A 320 -24.08 14.35 37.39
CA ASN A 320 -24.11 15.10 38.64
C ASN A 320 -25.54 15.45 39.09
N SER A 321 -26.47 15.67 38.15
CA SER A 321 -27.88 15.96 38.48
C SER A 321 -28.71 14.72 38.87
N GLY A 322 -28.20 13.51 38.62
CA GLY A 322 -28.87 12.24 38.93
C GLY A 322 -28.63 11.71 40.34
N GLU A 323 -27.54 12.09 41.01
CA GLU A 323 -27.18 11.59 42.35
C GLU A 323 -27.94 12.27 43.50
N GLU A 324 -28.63 13.39 43.26
CA GLU A 324 -29.42 14.09 44.30
C GLU A 324 -30.82 13.48 44.55
N GLY A 325 -31.20 12.42 43.83
CA GLY A 325 -32.58 11.90 43.80
C GLY A 325 -32.95 10.73 44.74
N GLU A 326 -32.00 9.92 45.26
CA GLU A 326 -32.33 8.62 45.87
C GLU A 326 -32.13 8.45 47.39
N ASN A 327 -31.53 9.41 48.11
CA ASN A 327 -31.30 9.27 49.57
C ASN A 327 -32.45 9.77 50.49
N GLY A 328 -33.66 9.92 49.95
CA GLY A 328 -34.81 10.51 50.65
C GLY A 328 -35.90 9.54 51.13
N ARG A 329 -35.61 8.27 51.46
CA ARG A 329 -36.57 7.39 52.17
C ARG A 329 -36.03 6.97 53.53
N LEU A 330 -36.36 7.76 54.54
CA LEU A 330 -36.26 7.35 55.94
C LEU A 330 -37.21 6.16 56.18
N PRO A 331 -36.79 5.11 56.91
CA PRO A 331 -37.69 4.04 57.31
C PRO A 331 -38.63 4.58 58.40
N GLY A 332 -39.93 4.61 58.10
CA GLY A 332 -40.96 4.84 59.10
C GLY A 332 -40.95 3.69 60.12
N GLY A 333 -40.71 4.03 61.38
CA GLY A 333 -40.88 3.12 62.50
C GLY A 333 -42.03 3.56 63.40
N GLY A 334 -42.78 2.58 63.90
CA GLY A 334 -43.50 2.61 65.18
C GLY A 334 -44.85 3.31 65.21
#